data_AF-A0A564WTC0-F1
#
_entry.id   AF-A0A564WTC0-F1
#
_cell.length_a   1.000
_cell.length_b   1.000
_cell.length_c   1.000
_cell.angle_alpha   90.00
_cell.angle_beta   90.00
_cell.angle_gamma   90.00
#
_symmetry.space_group_name_H-M   'P 1'
#
loop_
_entity.id
_entity.type
_entity.pdbx_description
1 polymer ?
#
loop_
_entity_poly.entity_id
_entity_poly.type
_entity_poly.pdbx_seq_one_letter_code
_entity_poly.pdbx_strand_id
1 'polypeptide(L)'
;MVPFLYIAMKSLYWSKGKTLKRIMWCDDDKIKPYFIEAGKNLTYGNLRRQLTDSLEDKPFSELSEELQKHTFWEFGSIEEHFKYRNAVMQTYIYGNFPVFEGFNHMQYQIQNPEGFARMLETIIETDRLPELAFAMWYRGK
;
A
#
# COMPACT_ATOMS: atom_id res chain seq x y z
N MET A 1 8.27 -9.84 16.91
CA MET A 1 8.07 -9.90 15.45
C MET A 1 9.22 -9.28 14.64
N VAL A 2 9.75 -8.11 15.02
CA VAL A 2 10.81 -7.39 14.27
C VAL A 2 12.02 -8.25 13.85
N PRO A 3 12.63 -9.09 14.73
CA PRO A 3 13.78 -9.91 14.33
C PRO A 3 13.46 -10.93 13.22
N PHE A 4 12.28 -11.54 13.28
CA PHE A 4 11.85 -12.53 12.29
C PHE A 4 11.60 -11.88 10.93
N LEU A 5 10.88 -10.76 10.91
CA LEU A 5 10.61 -10.00 9.69
C LEU A 5 11.91 -9.47 9.06
N TYR A 6 12.86 -9.03 9.88
CA TYR A 6 14.17 -8.59 9.39
C TYR A 6 14.89 -9.72 8.66
N ILE A 7 14.98 -10.91 9.27
CA ILE A 7 15.64 -12.07 8.65
C ILE A 7 14.91 -12.51 7.38
N ALA A 8 13.58 -12.52 7.38
CA ALA A 8 12.78 -12.82 6.18
C ALA A 8 13.15 -11.87 5.03
N MET A 9 13.13 -10.56 5.26
CA MET A 9 13.48 -9.58 4.22
C MET A 9 14.94 -9.65 3.79
N LYS A 10 15.90 -9.88 4.71
CA LYS A 10 17.32 -10.10 4.34
C LYS A 10 17.51 -11.38 3.51
N SER A 11 16.68 -12.40 3.72
CA SER A 11 16.77 -13.64 2.94
C SER A 11 16.48 -13.41 1.45
N LEU A 12 15.69 -12.40 1.07
CA LEU A 12 15.46 -12.03 -0.33
C LEU A 12 16.77 -11.63 -1.01
N TYR A 13 17.60 -10.85 -0.32
CA TYR A 13 18.93 -10.49 -0.80
C TYR A 13 19.88 -11.70 -0.83
N TRP A 14 20.01 -12.44 0.28
CA TRP A 14 20.95 -13.56 0.39
C TRP A 14 20.66 -14.71 -0.58
N SER A 15 19.38 -14.94 -0.88
CA SER A 15 18.94 -15.99 -1.79
C SER A 15 18.85 -15.55 -3.25
N LYS A 16 19.22 -14.30 -3.57
CA LYS A 16 19.00 -13.68 -4.89
C LYS A 16 17.53 -13.80 -5.34
N GLY A 17 16.61 -13.53 -4.42
CA GLY A 17 15.16 -13.50 -4.67
C GLY A 17 14.48 -14.86 -4.72
N LYS A 18 15.17 -15.98 -4.47
CA LYS A 18 14.54 -17.31 -4.45
C LYS A 18 13.47 -17.47 -3.37
N THR A 19 13.55 -16.70 -2.29
CA THR A 19 12.57 -16.72 -1.20
C THR A 19 11.35 -15.80 -1.43
N LEU A 20 11.28 -15.07 -2.56
CA LEU A 20 10.24 -14.08 -2.83
C LEU A 20 8.83 -14.68 -2.77
N LYS A 21 8.58 -15.81 -3.45
CA LYS A 21 7.31 -16.54 -3.39
C LYS A 21 6.82 -16.79 -1.99
N ARG A 22 7.75 -17.23 -1.12
CA ARG A 22 7.43 -17.74 0.20
C ARG A 22 7.12 -16.62 1.18
N ILE A 23 7.71 -15.44 0.96
CA ILE A 23 7.59 -14.29 1.86
C ILE A 23 6.52 -13.32 1.40
N MET A 24 6.46 -13.04 0.09
CA MET A 24 5.60 -12.02 -0.50
C MET A 24 4.42 -12.62 -1.28
N TRP A 25 4.28 -13.96 -1.33
CA TRP A 25 3.31 -14.66 -2.18
C TRP A 25 3.36 -14.20 -3.66
N CYS A 26 4.54 -13.80 -4.12
CA CYS A 26 4.75 -13.26 -5.47
C CYS A 26 5.95 -13.94 -6.15
N ASP A 27 5.77 -14.29 -7.43
CA ASP A 27 6.74 -15.01 -8.26
C ASP A 27 7.21 -14.24 -9.50
N ASP A 28 6.85 -12.96 -9.63
CA ASP A 28 7.20 -12.19 -10.83
C ASP A 28 8.71 -11.91 -10.88
N ASP A 29 9.38 -12.43 -11.90
CA ASP A 29 10.81 -12.19 -12.11
C ASP A 29 11.14 -10.72 -12.40
N LYS A 30 10.17 -9.93 -12.90
CA LYS A 30 10.36 -8.51 -13.19
C LYS A 30 10.54 -7.68 -11.93
N ILE A 31 9.92 -8.07 -10.81
CA ILE A 31 10.02 -7.33 -9.53
C ILE A 31 11.11 -7.86 -8.62
N LYS A 32 11.63 -9.05 -8.90
CA LYS A 32 12.70 -9.68 -8.10
C LYS A 32 13.92 -8.76 -7.89
N PRO A 33 14.41 -7.99 -8.89
CA PRO A 33 15.53 -7.05 -8.68
C PRO A 33 15.25 -6.02 -7.58
N TYR A 34 14.05 -5.45 -7.56
CA TYR A 34 13.64 -4.46 -6.55
C TYR A 34 13.75 -5.02 -5.13
N PHE A 35 13.23 -6.22 -4.88
CA PHE A 35 13.27 -6.84 -3.56
C PHE A 35 14.68 -7.26 -3.11
N ILE A 36 15.53 -7.65 -4.06
CA ILE A 36 16.94 -7.95 -3.78
C ILE A 36 17.66 -6.68 -3.32
N GLU A 37 17.45 -5.57 -4.02
CA GLU A 37 18.04 -4.28 -3.68
C GLU A 37 17.50 -3.74 -2.35
N ALA A 38 16.18 -3.77 -2.15
CA ALA A 38 15.54 -3.39 -0.90
C ALA A 38 16.06 -4.21 0.28
N GLY A 39 16.17 -5.54 0.13
CA GLY A 39 16.74 -6.43 1.14
C GLY A 39 18.23 -6.17 1.42
N LYS A 40 19.00 -5.73 0.42
CA LYS A 40 20.41 -5.34 0.59
C LYS A 40 20.52 -4.10 1.50
N ASN A 41 19.71 -3.08 1.21
CA ASN A 41 19.74 -1.77 1.88
C ASN A 41 18.98 -1.74 3.22
N LEU A 42 18.13 -2.75 3.49
CA LEU A 42 17.36 -2.83 4.73
C LEU A 42 18.28 -3.00 5.95
N THR A 43 18.10 -2.13 6.94
CA THR A 43 18.73 -2.22 8.26
C THR A 43 17.70 -2.65 9.32
N TYR A 44 18.19 -3.28 10.39
CA TYR A 44 17.32 -3.67 11.51
C TYR A 44 16.65 -2.45 12.16
N GLY A 45 17.37 -1.33 12.26
CA GLY A 45 16.84 -0.07 12.80
C GLY A 45 15.69 0.49 11.97
N ASN A 46 15.79 0.46 10.64
CA ASN A 46 14.71 0.93 9.75
C ASN A 46 13.45 0.10 9.94
N LEU A 47 13.58 -1.24 9.94
CA LEU A 47 12.43 -2.12 10.12
C LEU A 47 11.81 -2.00 11.52
N ARG A 48 12.64 -1.88 12.56
CA ARG A 48 12.16 -1.69 13.93
C ARG A 48 11.31 -0.42 14.02
N ARG A 49 11.78 0.70 13.48
CA ARG A 49 11.04 1.98 13.51
C ARG A 49 9.69 1.84 12.80
N GLN A 50 9.69 1.32 11.58
CA GLN A 50 8.47 1.10 10.80
C GLN A 50 7.44 0.24 11.54
N LEU A 51 7.89 -0.81 12.23
CA LEU A 51 7.01 -1.68 13.00
C LEU A 51 6.58 -1.08 14.33
N THR A 52 7.42 -0.27 14.99
CA THR A 52 7.06 0.40 16.25
C THR A 52 5.90 1.38 16.02
N ASP A 53 5.90 2.10 14.90
CA ASP A 53 4.83 3.05 14.56
C ASP A 53 3.50 2.36 14.22
N SER A 54 3.53 1.06 13.88
CA SER A 54 2.36 0.28 13.44
C SER A 54 1.67 -0.54 14.55
N LEU A 55 2.19 -0.52 15.79
CA LEU A 55 1.78 -1.46 16.85
C LEU A 55 1.02 -0.81 18.02
N GLU A 56 0.78 0.50 17.99
CA GLU A 56 0.02 1.17 19.04
C GLU A 56 -1.47 1.22 18.68
N ASP A 57 -2.31 0.67 19.56
CA ASP A 57 -3.78 0.78 19.45
C ASP A 57 -4.21 2.18 19.89
N LYS A 58 -4.02 3.14 18.99
CA LYS A 58 -4.35 4.55 19.18
C LYS A 58 -5.41 4.98 18.16
N PRO A 59 -6.28 5.93 18.50
CA PRO A 59 -7.18 6.54 17.53
C PRO A 59 -6.41 7.12 16.35
N PHE A 60 -7.04 7.13 15.17
CA PHE A 60 -6.52 7.84 14.02
C PHE A 60 -6.36 9.33 14.33
N SER A 61 -5.34 9.95 13.74
CA SER A 61 -5.11 11.39 13.92
C SER A 61 -6.26 12.19 13.32
N GLU A 62 -6.65 13.26 14.00
CA GLU A 62 -7.64 14.21 13.45
C GLU A 62 -7.05 14.91 12.23
N LEU A 63 -7.81 14.92 11.14
CA LEU A 63 -7.50 15.66 9.91
C LEU A 63 -8.57 16.74 9.73
N SER A 64 -8.16 17.93 9.30
CA SER A 64 -9.13 18.98 8.95
C SER A 64 -10.07 18.50 7.85
N GLU A 65 -11.30 18.99 7.83
CA GLU A 65 -12.26 18.67 6.77
C GLU A 65 -11.67 18.93 5.38
N GLU A 66 -10.95 20.04 5.21
CA GLU A 66 -10.29 20.39 3.96
C GLU A 66 -9.26 19.34 3.53
N LEU A 67 -8.41 18.90 4.47
CA LEU A 67 -7.43 17.86 4.16
C LEU A 67 -8.09 16.52 3.83
N GLN A 68 -9.18 16.18 4.52
CA GLN A 68 -9.93 14.95 4.24
C GLN A 68 -10.49 14.96 2.81
N LYS A 69 -11.10 16.07 2.36
CA LYS A 69 -11.66 16.21 1.00
C LYS A 69 -10.62 15.96 -0.09
N HIS A 70 -9.37 16.29 0.17
CA HIS A 70 -8.24 16.11 -0.76
C HIS A 70 -7.44 14.81 -0.53
N THR A 71 -7.91 13.93 0.36
CA THR A 71 -7.23 12.68 0.68
C THR A 71 -7.94 11.49 0.03
N PHE A 72 -7.18 10.66 -0.67
CA PHE A 72 -7.63 9.40 -1.27
C PHE A 72 -7.08 8.23 -0.46
N TRP A 73 -7.99 7.44 0.11
CA TRP A 73 -7.69 6.26 0.91
C TRP A 73 -7.96 5.00 0.09
N GLU A 74 -6.89 4.36 -0.31
CA GLU A 74 -6.95 3.05 -0.97
C GLU A 74 -6.82 1.94 0.08
N PHE A 75 -7.56 0.85 -0.12
CA PHE A 75 -7.46 -0.34 0.71
C PHE A 75 -6.98 -1.52 -0.11
N GLY A 76 -5.97 -2.21 0.41
CA GLY A 76 -5.54 -3.50 -0.09
C GLY A 76 -6.63 -4.56 -0.09
N SER A 77 -6.27 -5.70 -0.64
CA SER A 77 -7.19 -6.62 -1.29
C SER A 77 -7.50 -7.92 -0.59
N ILE A 78 -6.47 -8.49 0.01
CA ILE A 78 -6.54 -9.82 0.55
C ILE A 78 -7.17 -9.66 1.93
N GLU A 79 -8.41 -10.14 2.01
CA GLU A 79 -9.40 -10.36 3.09
C GLU A 79 -9.22 -9.79 4.51
N GLU A 80 -8.04 -9.33 4.93
CA GLU A 80 -7.83 -8.64 6.20
C GLU A 80 -7.86 -7.10 6.09
N HIS A 81 -7.78 -6.52 4.90
CA HIS A 81 -7.72 -5.06 4.73
C HIS A 81 -9.09 -4.35 4.87
N PHE A 82 -10.21 -5.06 4.69
CA PHE A 82 -11.53 -4.51 5.02
C PHE A 82 -11.74 -4.31 6.53
N LYS A 83 -10.95 -4.99 7.37
CA LYS A 83 -11.03 -4.89 8.84
C LYS A 83 -10.95 -3.45 9.33
N TYR A 84 -10.11 -2.64 8.69
CA TYR A 84 -9.88 -1.24 9.08
C TYR A 84 -10.64 -0.24 8.22
N ARG A 85 -11.17 -0.67 7.06
CA ARG A 85 -11.89 0.21 6.12
C ARG A 85 -13.04 0.95 6.79
N ASN A 86 -13.88 0.24 7.54
CA ASN A 86 -15.02 0.86 8.21
C ASN A 86 -14.57 1.89 9.25
N ALA A 87 -13.52 1.58 10.01
CA ALA A 87 -12.99 2.51 11.01
C ALA A 87 -12.42 3.78 10.34
N VAL A 88 -11.64 3.63 9.26
CA VAL A 88 -11.09 4.76 8.49
C VAL A 88 -12.21 5.62 7.88
N MET A 89 -13.24 5.00 7.28
CA MET A 89 -14.38 5.74 6.72
C MET A 89 -15.19 6.49 7.77
N GLN A 90 -15.34 5.91 8.97
CA GLN A 90 -16.05 6.55 10.09
C GLN A 90 -15.24 7.70 10.69
N THR A 91 -13.90 7.60 10.71
CA THR A 91 -13.04 8.68 11.20
C THR A 91 -12.89 9.81 10.17
N TYR A 92 -12.77 9.48 8.89
CA TYR A 92 -12.54 10.43 7.80
C TYR A 92 -13.75 10.53 6.88
N ILE A 93 -14.87 11.02 7.41
CA ILE A 93 -16.17 11.06 6.72
C ILE A 93 -16.16 11.85 5.40
N TYR A 94 -15.23 12.79 5.24
CA TYR A 94 -15.08 13.60 4.02
C TYR A 94 -14.02 13.05 3.06
N GLY A 95 -13.39 11.91 3.38
CA GLY A 95 -12.37 11.28 2.56
C GLY A 95 -12.90 10.65 1.28
N ASN A 96 -11.99 10.43 0.33
CA ASN A 96 -12.27 9.69 -0.90
C ASN A 96 -11.84 8.23 -0.75
N PHE A 97 -12.73 7.28 -1.06
CA PHE A 97 -12.50 5.84 -0.83
C PHE A 97 -12.66 5.02 -2.13
N PRO A 98 -11.76 5.17 -3.11
CA PRO A 98 -11.82 4.41 -4.35
C PRO A 98 -11.66 2.91 -4.10
N VAL A 99 -12.31 2.09 -4.94
CA VAL A 99 -12.17 0.62 -4.93
C VAL A 99 -11.60 0.18 -6.27
N PHE A 100 -10.41 -0.39 -6.26
CA PHE A 100 -9.83 -0.98 -7.47
C PHE A 100 -10.31 -2.42 -7.62
N GLU A 101 -11.09 -2.68 -8.68
CA GLU A 101 -11.53 -4.00 -9.09
C GLU A 101 -10.33 -4.91 -9.35
N GLY A 102 -10.42 -6.15 -8.88
CA GLY A 102 -9.30 -7.07 -8.95
C GLY A 102 -8.10 -6.60 -8.13
N PHE A 103 -8.25 -5.57 -7.29
CA PHE A 103 -7.44 -5.34 -6.11
C PHE A 103 -5.97 -4.91 -6.35
N ASN A 104 -5.75 -4.30 -7.49
CA ASN A 104 -4.44 -4.25 -8.13
C ASN A 104 -3.67 -2.93 -7.93
N HIS A 105 -3.78 -2.16 -6.84
CA HIS A 105 -3.03 -0.89 -6.77
C HIS A 105 -1.50 -1.10 -6.85
N MET A 106 -0.95 -2.01 -6.03
CA MET A 106 0.48 -2.34 -6.08
C MET A 106 0.84 -3.04 -7.39
N GLN A 107 -0.05 -3.90 -7.89
CA GLN A 107 0.17 -4.58 -9.17
C GLN A 107 0.15 -3.58 -10.35
N TYR A 108 -0.71 -2.57 -10.33
CA TYR A 108 -0.79 -1.50 -11.31
C TYR A 108 0.47 -0.62 -11.26
N GLN A 109 0.91 -0.23 -10.06
CA GLN A 109 2.19 0.45 -9.86
C GLN A 109 3.37 -0.34 -10.42
N ILE A 110 3.39 -1.67 -10.23
CA ILE A 110 4.45 -2.56 -10.70
C ILE A 110 4.40 -2.78 -12.22
N GLN A 111 3.22 -3.08 -12.77
CA GLN A 111 3.05 -3.51 -14.16
C GLN A 111 3.01 -2.31 -15.12
N ASN A 112 2.49 -1.17 -14.67
CA ASN A 112 2.36 0.05 -15.45
C ASN A 112 2.71 1.29 -14.59
N PRO A 113 4.00 1.48 -14.24
CA PRO A 113 4.44 2.60 -13.41
C PRO A 113 4.15 3.97 -14.03
N GLU A 114 4.18 4.09 -15.37
CA GLU A 114 3.84 5.33 -16.08
C GLU A 114 2.34 5.64 -15.96
N GLY A 115 1.47 4.63 -16.12
CA GLY A 115 0.03 4.78 -15.91
C GLY A 115 -0.31 5.13 -14.45
N PHE A 116 0.40 4.54 -13.49
CA PHE A 116 0.25 4.88 -12.08
C PHE A 116 0.69 6.32 -11.79
N ALA A 117 1.81 6.77 -12.36
CA ALA A 117 2.28 8.16 -12.21
C ALA A 117 1.27 9.16 -12.79
N ARG A 118 0.74 8.93 -14.00
CA ARG A 118 -0.30 9.77 -14.60
C ARG A 118 -1.58 9.83 -13.76
N MET A 119 -1.94 8.73 -13.11
CA MET A 119 -3.07 8.71 -12.18
C MET A 119 -2.83 9.66 -10.99
N LEU A 120 -1.63 9.61 -10.39
CA LEU A 120 -1.27 10.50 -9.28
C LEU A 120 -1.25 11.97 -9.72
N GLU A 121 -0.69 12.27 -10.89
CA GLU A 121 -0.70 13.63 -11.48
C GLU A 121 -2.13 14.14 -11.62
N THR A 122 -3.03 13.33 -12.17
CA THR A 122 -4.45 13.71 -12.33
C THR A 122 -5.11 14.00 -10.98
N ILE A 123 -4.86 13.19 -9.96
CA ILE A 123 -5.38 13.42 -8.59
C ILE A 123 -4.85 14.74 -8.04
N ILE A 124 -3.54 15.00 -8.17
CA ILE A 124 -2.91 16.23 -7.67
C ILE A 124 -3.46 17.47 -8.38
N GLU A 125 -3.66 17.39 -9.70
CA GLU A 125 -4.11 18.53 -10.50
C GLU A 125 -5.60 18.82 -10.39
N THR A 126 -6.42 17.77 -10.27
CA THR A 126 -7.88 17.87 -10.42
C THR A 126 -8.67 17.48 -9.19
N ASP A 127 -8.00 16.94 -8.17
CA ASP A 127 -8.61 16.38 -6.98
C ASP A 127 -9.64 15.28 -7.29
N ARG A 128 -9.42 14.55 -8.40
CA ARG A 128 -10.31 13.49 -8.88
C ARG A 128 -9.52 12.28 -9.33
N LEU A 129 -10.08 11.11 -9.05
CA LEU A 129 -9.57 9.88 -9.64
C LEU A 129 -9.88 9.87 -11.15
N PRO A 130 -8.89 9.62 -12.03
CA PRO A 130 -9.17 9.44 -13.46
C PRO A 130 -10.06 8.22 -13.71
N GLU A 131 -10.69 8.18 -14.88
CA GLU A 131 -11.37 6.97 -15.33
C GLU A 131 -10.35 5.86 -15.57
N LEU A 132 -10.40 4.84 -14.72
CA LEU A 132 -9.59 3.64 -14.83
C LEU A 132 -10.54 2.48 -15.07
N ALA A 133 -10.23 1.64 -16.06
CA ALA A 133 -11.07 0.49 -16.44
C ALA A 133 -11.33 -0.50 -15.28
N PHE A 134 -10.56 -0.41 -14.22
CA PHE A 134 -10.60 -1.24 -13.02
C PHE A 134 -10.87 -0.43 -11.74
N ALA A 135 -11.34 0.82 -11.81
CA ALA A 135 -11.72 1.59 -10.63
C ALA A 135 -13.24 1.76 -10.52
N MET A 136 -13.78 1.44 -9.35
CA MET A 136 -15.17 1.65 -8.96
C MET A 136 -15.25 2.63 -7.79
N TRP A 137 -16.23 3.51 -7.81
CA TRP A 137 -16.55 4.38 -6.67
C TRP A 137 -17.46 3.66 -5.68
N TYR A 138 -17.02 3.47 -4.44
CA TYR A 138 -17.92 3.03 -3.38
C TYR A 138 -18.66 4.24 -2.81
N ARG A 139 -19.87 4.49 -3.30
CA ARG A 139 -20.81 5.39 -2.62
C ARG A 139 -21.55 4.55 -1.57
N GLY A 140 -21.09 4.62 -0.32
CA GLY A 140 -21.84 4.05 0.80
C GLY A 140 -23.27 4.61 0.81
N LYS A 141 -24.26 3.74 0.97
CA LYS A 141 -25.59 4.15 1.43
C LYS A 141 -25.54 4.49 2.90
#